data_AF-K1YKC7-F1
#
_entry.id   AF-K1YKC7-F1
#
_cell.length_a   1.000
_cell.length_b   1.000
_cell.length_c   1.000
_cell.angle_alpha   90.00
_cell.angle_beta   90.00
_cell.angle_gamma   90.00
#
_symmetry.space_group_name_H-M   'P 1'
#
loop_
_entity.id
_entity.type
_entity.pdbx_description
1 polymer ?
#
loop_
_entity_poly.entity_id
_entity_poly.type
_entity_poly.pdbx_seq_one_letter_code
_entity_poly.pdbx_strand_id
1 'polypeptide(L)'
;VFESTGYTTLRLDKGPVEAFIGHPIVCDSPDLWLSLIEADAKHLVVEVHNPTDKPIKTRVRKNVGFELGPGLEKIVTVAAGQSVRVGTG
;
A
#
# COMPACT_ATOMS: atom_id res chain seq x y z
N VAL A 1 -14.29 8.02 24.42
CA VAL A 1 -13.01 8.17 23.71
C VAL A 1 -13.31 7.90 22.25
N PHE A 2 -13.30 8.92 21.40
CA PHE A 2 -13.50 8.74 19.96
C PHE A 2 -12.12 8.46 19.37
N GLU A 3 -11.77 7.18 19.30
CA GLU A 3 -10.47 6.68 18.87
C GLU A 3 -10.26 6.98 17.38
N SER A 4 -9.29 7.85 17.08
CA SER A 4 -8.49 7.98 15.85
C SER A 4 -9.16 7.79 14.47
N THR A 5 -10.48 7.85 14.37
CA THR A 5 -11.21 7.54 13.12
C THR A 5 -11.66 8.83 12.45
N GLY A 6 -11.04 9.14 11.31
CA GLY A 6 -11.46 10.24 10.43
C GLY A 6 -12.32 9.71 9.30
N TYR A 7 -13.51 10.30 9.10
CA TYR A 7 -14.34 10.03 7.94
C TYR A 7 -14.19 11.17 6.94
N THR A 8 -14.03 10.83 5.66
CA THR A 8 -14.10 11.80 4.56
C THR A 8 -15.18 11.36 3.59
N THR A 9 -16.01 12.30 3.14
CA THR A 9 -17.03 12.05 2.12
C THR A 9 -16.64 12.79 0.85
N LEU A 10 -16.37 12.04 -0.21
CA LEU A 10 -16.03 12.58 -1.52
C LEU A 10 -17.31 12.72 -2.35
N ARG A 11 -17.68 13.95 -2.71
CA ARG A 11 -18.82 14.25 -3.58
C ARG A 11 -18.39 14.21 -5.04
N LEU A 12 -18.61 13.07 -5.69
CA LEU A 12 -18.22 12.82 -7.08
C LEU A 12 -19.14 13.51 -8.10
N ASP A 13 -20.30 14.01 -7.67
CA ASP A 13 -21.29 14.68 -8.51
C ASP A 13 -20.87 16.10 -8.95
N LYS A 14 -19.77 16.62 -8.41
CA LYS A 14 -19.23 17.96 -8.71
C LYS A 14 -18.04 17.93 -9.68
N GLY A 15 -17.66 16.75 -10.19
CA GLY A 15 -16.48 16.55 -11.02
C GLY A 15 -15.41 15.70 -10.32
N PRO A 16 -14.24 15.48 -10.96
CA PRO A 16 -13.17 14.70 -10.37
C PRO A 16 -12.66 15.35 -9.08
N VAL A 17 -12.52 14.55 -8.04
CA VAL A 17 -11.97 14.97 -6.74
C VAL A 17 -10.63 14.29 -6.55
N GLU A 18 -9.58 15.09 -6.35
CA GLU A 18 -8.26 14.58 -5.98
C GLU A 18 -8.20 14.42 -4.46
N ALA A 19 -8.02 13.19 -4.00
CA ALA A 19 -7.81 12.87 -2.59
C ALA A 19 -6.45 12.18 -2.44
N PHE A 20 -5.62 12.70 -1.54
CA PHE A 20 -4.33 12.10 -1.21
C PHE A 20 -4.40 11.46 0.18
N ILE A 21 -4.20 10.14 0.25
CA ILE A 21 -4.17 9.37 1.50
C ILE A 21 -2.75 8.89 1.76
N GLY A 22 -1.87 9.80 2.18
CA GLY A 22 -0.51 9.52 2.67
C GLY A 22 0.21 8.31 2.04
N HIS A 23 0.91 7.56 2.88
CA HIS A 23 1.60 6.32 2.49
C HIS A 23 1.33 5.24 3.55
N PRO A 24 0.16 4.57 3.50
CA PRO A 24 -0.20 3.55 4.50
C PRO A 24 0.71 2.32 4.45
N ILE A 25 1.30 2.06 3.28
CA ILE A 25 2.27 0.99 3.04
C ILE A 25 3.55 1.61 2.51
N VAL A 26 4.69 1.09 2.97
CA VAL A 26 6.02 1.55 2.57
C VAL A 26 6.91 0.36 2.19
N CYS A 27 7.96 0.64 1.43
CA CYS A 27 9.01 -0.32 1.15
C CYS A 27 10.40 0.35 1.19
N ASP A 28 11.47 -0.45 1.26
CA ASP A 28 12.83 0.08 1.42
C ASP A 28 13.41 0.70 0.14
N SER A 29 12.89 0.30 -1.04
CA SER A 29 13.38 0.78 -2.33
C SER A 29 12.47 1.89 -2.89
N PRO A 30 13.02 3.08 -3.20
CA PRO A 30 12.25 4.15 -3.83
C PRO A 30 11.93 3.89 -5.31
N ASP A 31 12.55 2.88 -5.92
CA ASP A 31 12.38 2.55 -7.34
C ASP A 31 11.16 1.66 -7.61
N LEU A 32 10.49 1.18 -6.55
CA LEU A 32 9.30 0.33 -6.64
C LEU A 32 8.02 1.13 -6.49
N TRP A 33 6.98 0.69 -7.20
CA TRP A 33 5.64 1.30 -7.12
C TRP A 33 4.72 0.40 -6.31
N LEU A 34 4.00 0.99 -5.36
CA LEU A 34 3.08 0.28 -4.47
C LEU A 34 1.64 0.66 -4.81
N SER A 35 0.78 -0.35 -5.01
CA SER A 35 -0.66 -0.18 -5.15
C SER A 35 -1.38 -0.96 -4.07
N LEU A 36 -2.17 -0.27 -3.24
CA LEU A 36 -3.04 -0.93 -2.26
C LEU A 36 -4.28 -1.45 -2.99
N ILE A 37 -4.43 -2.78 -3.02
CA ILE A 37 -5.52 -3.45 -3.75
C ILE A 37 -6.70 -3.71 -2.84
N GLU A 38 -6.44 -4.15 -1.61
CA GLU A 38 -7.46 -4.49 -0.61
C GLU A 38 -6.99 -4.09 0.78
N ALA A 39 -7.88 -3.50 1.56
CA ALA A 39 -7.65 -3.19 2.97
C ALA A 39 -8.97 -3.29 3.74
N ASP A 40 -9.10 -4.33 4.55
CA ASP A 40 -10.18 -4.51 5.51
C ASP A 40 -9.62 -4.96 6.88
N ALA A 41 -10.51 -5.30 7.82
CA ALA A 41 -10.11 -5.71 9.16
C ALA A 41 -9.29 -7.02 9.21
N LYS A 42 -9.35 -7.85 8.17
CA LYS A 42 -8.77 -9.19 8.07
C LYS A 42 -7.74 -9.33 6.94
N HIS A 43 -7.85 -8.53 5.89
CA HIS A 43 -7.03 -8.61 4.70
C HIS A 43 -6.34 -7.28 4.42
N LEU A 44 -5.07 -7.37 4.06
CA LEU A 44 -4.32 -6.28 3.47
C LEU A 44 -3.56 -6.85 2.29
N VAL A 45 -3.84 -6.37 1.08
CA VAL A 45 -3.21 -6.83 -0.16
C VAL A 45 -2.61 -5.64 -0.89
N VAL A 46 -1.32 -5.75 -1.18
CA VAL A 46 -0.52 -4.74 -1.85
C VAL A 46 0.12 -5.36 -3.08
N GLU A 47 -0.03 -4.70 -4.22
CA GLU A 47 0.75 -5.00 -5.40
C GLU A 47 2.03 -4.17 -5.40
N VAL A 48 3.16 -4.83 -5.62
CA VAL A 48 4.49 -4.24 -5.67
C VAL A 48 5.01 -4.40 -7.09
N HIS A 49 5.11 -3.29 -7.82
CA HIS A 49 5.57 -3.27 -9.20
C HIS A 49 7.01 -2.77 -9.29
N ASN A 50 7.83 -3.48 -10.05
CA ASN A 50 9.19 -3.08 -10.38
C ASN A 50 9.27 -2.62 -11.85
N PRO A 51 9.30 -1.31 -12.12
CA PRO A 51 9.41 -0.78 -13.48
C PRO A 51 10.85 -0.82 -14.04
N THR A 52 11.83 -1.22 -13.24
CA THR A 52 13.25 -1.19 -13.62
C THR A 52 13.67 -2.41 -14.44
N ASP A 53 14.91 -2.38 -14.94
CA ASP A 53 15.54 -3.44 -15.73
C ASP A 53 16.26 -4.51 -14.88
N LYS A 54 16.23 -4.39 -13.54
CA LYS A 54 16.92 -5.30 -12.61
C LYS A 54 15.99 -5.81 -11.52
N PRO A 55 16.18 -7.05 -11.02
CA PRO A 55 15.42 -7.53 -9.88
C PRO A 55 15.75 -6.71 -8.63
N ILE A 56 14.72 -6.36 -7.85
CA ILE A 56 14.84 -5.61 -6.60
C ILE A 56 14.35 -6.48 -5.44
N LYS A 57 15.17 -6.61 -4.40
CA LYS A 57 14.77 -7.21 -3.12
C LYS A 57 14.42 -6.08 -2.15
N THR A 58 13.21 -6.10 -1.59
CA THR A 58 12.74 -5.06 -0.67
C THR A 58 11.97 -5.67 0.50
N ARG A 59 11.96 -4.98 1.66
CA ARG A 59 10.93 -5.19 2.68
C ARG A 59 9.72 -4.33 2.33
N VAL A 60 8.53 -4.88 2.44
CA VAL A 60 7.24 -4.20 2.32
C VAL A 60 6.55 -4.29 3.66
N ARG A 61 6.08 -3.16 4.20
CA ARG A 61 5.49 -3.11 5.54
C ARG A 61 4.45 -2.01 5.68
N LYS A 62 3.59 -2.17 6.68
CA LYS A 62 2.70 -1.10 7.12
C LYS A 62 3.51 0.08 7.68
N ASN A 63 3.08 1.29 7.36
CA ASN A 63 3.64 2.49 7.96
C ASN A 63 3.15 2.62 9.41
N VAL A 64 4.07 2.87 10.34
CA VAL A 64 3.79 3.01 11.78
C VAL A 64 2.81 4.15 12.09
N GLY A 65 2.71 5.16 11.23
CA GLY A 65 1.74 6.25 11.39
C GLY A 65 0.31 5.93 10.91
N PHE A 66 0.04 4.71 10.43
CA PHE A 66 -1.25 4.32 9.86
C PHE A 66 -1.82 3.08 10.55
N GLU A 67 -3.03 3.24 11.10
CA GLU A 67 -3.85 2.11 11.56
C GLU A 67 -4.75 1.62 10.43
N LEU A 68 -4.18 0.78 9.56
CA LEU A 68 -4.88 0.15 8.44
C LEU A 68 -4.73 -1.36 8.50
N GLY A 69 -5.84 -2.10 8.58
CA GLY A 69 -5.90 -3.55 8.45
C GLY A 69 -4.94 -4.35 9.36
N PRO A 70 -4.74 -5.65 9.07
CA PRO A 70 -3.81 -6.50 9.80
C PRO A 70 -2.33 -6.05 9.68
N GLY A 71 -1.45 -6.70 10.44
CA GLY A 71 -0.01 -6.45 10.35
C GLY A 71 0.58 -6.99 9.05
N LEU A 72 1.21 -6.14 8.24
CA LEU A 72 1.93 -6.54 7.04
C LEU A 72 3.42 -6.25 7.19
N GLU A 73 4.23 -7.30 7.04
CA GLU A 73 5.66 -7.21 6.91
C GLU A 73 6.19 -8.42 6.13
N LYS A 74 6.78 -8.20 4.95
CA LYS A 74 7.34 -9.26 4.10
C LYS A 74 8.57 -8.77 3.37
N ILE A 75 9.55 -9.65 3.20
CA ILE A 75 10.67 -9.43 2.27
C ILE A 75 10.33 -10.13 0.97
N VAL A 76 10.36 -9.40 -0.13
CA VAL A 76 10.04 -9.91 -1.48
C VAL A 76 11.12 -9.55 -2.47
N THR A 77 11.30 -10.40 -3.46
CA THR A 77 12.12 -10.10 -4.65
C THR A 77 11.16 -9.91 -5.82
N VAL A 78 11.20 -8.72 -6.44
CA VAL A 78 10.39 -8.38 -7.60
C VAL A 78 11.29 -8.36 -8.83
N ALA A 79 11.05 -9.26 -9.78
CA ALA A 79 11.82 -9.31 -11.02
C ALA A 79 11.63 -8.02 -11.85
N ALA A 80 12.56 -7.75 -12.77
CA ALA A 80 12.52 -6.60 -13.66
C ALA A 80 11.22 -6.58 -14.49
N GLY A 81 10.55 -5.42 -14.54
CA GLY A 81 9.29 -5.24 -15.25
C GLY A 81 8.11 -6.07 -14.72
N GLN A 82 8.20 -6.67 -13.54
CA GLN A 82 7.15 -7.55 -12.98
C GLN A 82 6.44 -6.92 -11.78
N SER A 83 5.26 -7.46 -11.48
CA SER A 83 4.53 -7.17 -10.25
C SER A 83 4.38 -8.42 -9.41
N VAL A 84 4.41 -8.27 -8.08
CA VAL A 84 4.05 -9.33 -7.13
C VAL A 84 2.98 -8.83 -6.17
N ARG A 85 2.08 -9.72 -5.78
CA ARG A 85 1.10 -9.43 -4.73
C ARG A 85 1.61 -9.93 -3.39
N VAL A 86 1.54 -9.06 -2.41
CA VAL A 86 1.96 -9.30 -1.05
C VAL A 86 0.76 -9.04 -0.16
N GLY A 87 0.42 -10.01 0.69
CA GLY A 87 -0.68 -9.82 1.60
C GLY A 87 -0.45 -10.48 2.94
N THR A 88 -1.37 -10.17 3.85
CA THR A 88 -1.55 -10.91 5.09
C THR A 88 -2.28 -12.21 4.76
N GLY A 89 -1.64 -13.34 5.05
CA GLY A 89 -2.27 -14.66 4.98
C GLY A 89 -2.99 -14.97 6.28
#